data_AF-A0A3B9L005-F1
#
_entry.id   AF-A0A3B9L005-F1
#
_cell.length_a   1.000
_cell.length_b   1.000
_cell.length_c   1.000
_cell.angle_alpha   90.00
_cell.angle_beta   90.00
_cell.angle_gamma   90.00
#
_symmetry.space_group_name_H-M   'P 1'
#
loop_
_entity.id
_entity.type
_entity.pdbx_description
1 polymer ?
#
loop_
_entity_poly.entity_id
_entity_poly.type
_entity_poly.pdbx_seq_one_letter_code
_entity_poly.pdbx_strand_id
1 'polypeptide(L)'
;LLHPFMPFVTEELWDRRAEGRAADKGFLMHQSWPSTEVFTDEAASNEINWVIDMITELRSLRNDLGVPAGTKLPLTLVNAGAEIENRAMTHEDVLKRLARLEDISMTDTTPDGAVTAVIGETMSALSVADIVDIDEARKRLDKELAQLDKDITSTEKKLSNEKFVSRAPAEIVEENRERIVDWTA
;
A
#
# COMPACT_ATOMS: atom_id res chain seq x y z
N LEU A 1 25.83 1.54 5.21
CA LEU A 1 24.85 0.53 5.69
C LEU A 1 24.96 -0.79 4.94
N LEU A 2 24.71 -0.85 3.62
CA LEU A 2 24.75 -2.12 2.85
C LEU A 2 26.16 -2.64 2.52
N HIS A 3 27.18 -1.79 2.61
CA HIS A 3 28.54 -2.10 2.19
C HIS A 3 29.17 -3.35 2.84
N PRO A 4 28.99 -3.63 4.16
CA PRO A 4 29.51 -4.86 4.78
C PRO A 4 28.94 -6.16 4.19
N PHE A 5 27.78 -6.11 3.54
CA PHE A 5 27.10 -7.28 2.96
C PHE A 5 27.31 -7.39 1.45
N MET A 6 27.36 -6.25 0.75
CA MET A 6 27.48 -6.18 -0.71
C MET A 6 28.62 -5.24 -1.13
N PRO A 7 29.88 -5.56 -0.80
CA PRO A 7 30.99 -4.62 -0.91
C PRO A 7 31.22 -4.16 -2.35
N PHE A 8 31.28 -5.08 -3.32
CA PHE A 8 31.61 -4.72 -4.70
C PHE A 8 30.55 -3.84 -5.38
N VAL A 9 29.27 -4.18 -5.25
CA VAL A 9 28.16 -3.43 -5.88
C VAL A 9 28.03 -2.05 -5.24
N THR A 10 28.11 -1.97 -3.91
CA THR A 10 28.00 -0.70 -3.21
C THR A 10 29.21 0.21 -3.46
N GLU A 11 30.41 -0.37 -3.66
CA GLU A 11 31.62 0.36 -4.04
C GLU A 11 31.51 0.96 -5.45
N GLU A 12 31.03 0.19 -6.44
CA GLU A 12 30.78 0.69 -7.80
C GLU A 12 29.73 1.81 -7.81
N LEU A 13 28.65 1.65 -7.05
CA LEU A 13 27.62 2.68 -6.92
C LEU A 13 28.15 3.93 -6.21
N TRP A 14 29.00 3.76 -5.20
CA TRP A 14 29.64 4.86 -4.48
C TRP A 14 30.54 5.66 -5.41
N ASP A 15 31.44 5.00 -6.14
CA ASP A 15 32.35 5.66 -7.08
C ASP A 15 31.58 6.53 -8.10
N ARG A 16 30.42 6.06 -8.57
CA ARG A 16 29.57 6.79 -9.54
C ARG A 16 28.66 7.87 -8.94
N ARG A 17 28.43 7.88 -7.62
CA ARG A 17 27.39 8.72 -6.97
C ARG A 17 27.92 9.60 -5.84
N ALA A 18 29.12 9.33 -5.34
CA ALA A 18 29.71 10.04 -4.21
C ALA A 18 30.25 11.43 -4.57
N GLU A 19 30.44 11.72 -5.86
CA GLU A 19 30.90 13.03 -6.32
C GLU A 19 29.98 14.16 -5.81
N GLY A 20 30.55 15.08 -5.03
CA GLY A 20 29.83 16.21 -4.42
C GLY A 20 28.95 15.87 -3.22
N ARG A 21 28.90 14.61 -2.78
CA ARG A 21 28.08 14.14 -1.65
C ARG A 21 28.89 13.57 -0.50
N ALA A 22 30.08 13.03 -0.78
CA ALA A 22 31.01 12.58 0.24
C ALA A 22 31.98 13.71 0.61
N ALA A 23 32.20 13.90 1.92
CA ALA A 23 33.21 14.82 2.42
C ALA A 23 34.63 14.37 2.00
N ASP A 24 34.85 13.05 1.95
CA ASP A 24 36.13 12.43 1.61
C ASP A 24 36.06 11.68 0.28
N LYS A 25 36.99 12.00 -0.63
CA LYS A 25 37.21 11.23 -1.85
C LYS A 25 37.92 9.92 -1.52
N GLY A 26 37.39 8.79 -1.96
CA GLY A 26 38.02 7.47 -1.78
C GLY A 26 37.00 6.34 -1.70
N PHE A 27 37.51 5.12 -1.47
CA PHE A 27 36.68 3.92 -1.35
C PHE A 27 35.65 4.04 -0.22
N LEU A 28 34.44 3.55 -0.46
CA LEU A 28 33.35 3.45 0.51
C LEU A 28 33.79 2.70 1.78
N MET A 29 34.62 1.67 1.64
CA MET A 29 35.12 0.90 2.78
C MET A 29 35.94 1.73 3.79
N HIS A 30 36.48 2.88 3.38
CA HIS A 30 37.25 3.78 4.25
C HIS A 30 36.40 4.90 4.85
N GLN A 31 35.13 5.02 4.47
CA GLN A 31 34.27 6.10 4.91
C GLN A 31 33.80 5.87 6.35
N SER A 32 33.54 6.98 7.04
CA SER A 32 32.94 6.92 8.38
C SER A 32 31.55 6.31 8.34
N TRP A 33 31.20 5.53 9.37
CA TRP A 33 29.85 4.99 9.49
C TRP A 33 28.82 6.13 9.62
N PRO A 34 27.68 6.08 8.92
CA PRO A 34 26.71 7.16 8.96
C PRO A 34 26.10 7.32 10.36
N SER A 35 26.02 8.55 10.85
CA SER A 35 25.25 8.89 12.05
C SER A 35 23.78 9.11 11.68
N THR A 36 22.87 8.59 12.50
CA THR A 36 21.41 8.72 12.33
C THR A 36 20.80 9.81 13.19
N GLU A 37 21.58 10.44 14.07
CA GLU A 37 21.07 11.35 15.11
C GLU A 37 20.47 12.67 14.57
N VAL A 38 20.66 12.97 13.29
CA VAL A 38 20.25 14.25 12.66
C VAL A 38 18.98 14.12 11.80
N PHE A 39 18.44 12.91 11.61
CA PHE A 39 17.34 12.65 10.65
C PHE A 39 16.00 12.34 11.33
N THR A 40 15.58 13.13 12.31
CA THR A 40 14.28 12.98 12.95
C THR A 40 13.42 14.21 12.74
N ASP A 41 12.50 14.13 11.78
CA ASP A 41 11.42 15.10 11.56
C ASP A 41 10.09 14.33 11.54
N GLU A 42 9.38 14.40 12.67
CA GLU A 42 8.11 13.68 12.85
C GLU A 42 7.00 14.28 11.97
N ALA A 43 6.99 15.60 11.77
CA ALA A 43 6.01 16.26 10.93
C ALA A 43 6.16 15.82 9.47
N ALA A 44 7.40 15.84 8.94
CA ALA A 44 7.69 15.37 7.59
C ALA A 44 7.38 13.86 7.44
N SER A 45 7.67 13.06 8.47
CA SER A 45 7.37 11.62 8.45
C SER A 45 5.86 11.37 8.38
N ASN A 46 5.06 12.06 9.20
CA ASN A 46 3.60 11.95 9.20
C ASN A 46 2.99 12.44 7.88
N GLU A 47 3.55 13.51 7.32
CA GLU A 47 3.13 14.05 6.03
C GLU A 47 3.33 13.03 4.90
N ILE A 48 4.52 12.43 4.80
CA ILE A 48 4.84 11.42 3.78
C ILE A 48 4.08 10.11 4.02
N ASN A 49 3.92 9.68 5.28
CA ASN A 49 3.12 8.50 5.58
C ASN A 49 1.67 8.68 5.14
N TRP A 50 1.08 9.86 5.35
CA TRP A 50 -0.25 10.16 4.83
C TRP A 50 -0.34 10.04 3.29
N VAL A 51 0.69 10.49 2.56
CA VAL A 51 0.75 10.33 1.09
C VAL A 51 0.84 8.85 0.71
N ILE A 52 1.66 8.06 1.41
CA ILE A 52 1.82 6.62 1.18
C ILE A 52 0.50 5.89 1.44
N ASP A 53 -0.15 6.17 2.56
CA ASP A 53 -1.43 5.58 2.96
C ASP A 53 -2.50 5.92 1.93
N MET A 54 -2.59 7.19 1.51
CA MET A 54 -3.52 7.62 0.48
C MET A 54 -3.33 6.87 -0.84
N ILE A 55 -2.09 6.73 -1.31
CA ILE A 55 -1.80 5.99 -2.54
C ILE A 55 -2.15 4.50 -2.38
N THR A 56 -1.86 3.92 -1.21
CA THR A 56 -2.08 2.50 -0.94
C THR A 56 -3.57 2.19 -0.94
N GLU A 57 -4.37 2.97 -0.21
CA GLU A 57 -5.82 2.83 -0.13
C GLU A 57 -6.48 3.04 -1.50
N LEU A 58 -6.09 4.08 -2.24
CA LEU A 58 -6.64 4.31 -3.58
C LEU A 58 -6.30 3.18 -4.56
N ARG A 59 -5.11 2.58 -4.46
CA ARG A 59 -4.74 1.41 -5.26
C ARG A 59 -5.51 0.16 -4.86
N SER A 60 -5.73 -0.05 -3.56
CA SER A 60 -6.57 -1.15 -3.06
C SER A 60 -7.98 -1.02 -3.60
N LEU A 61 -8.60 0.16 -3.40
CA LEU A 61 -9.96 0.44 -3.84
C LEU A 61 -10.14 0.21 -5.35
N ARG A 62 -9.16 0.62 -6.15
CA ARG A 62 -9.18 0.37 -7.60
C ARG A 62 -9.14 -1.11 -7.94
N ASN A 63 -8.31 -1.89 -7.24
CA ASN A 63 -8.23 -3.34 -7.44
C ASN A 63 -9.55 -4.01 -7.06
N ASP A 64 -10.18 -3.59 -5.96
CA ASP A 64 -11.45 -4.10 -5.45
C ASP A 64 -12.62 -3.78 -6.39
N LEU A 65 -12.54 -2.65 -7.09
CA LEU A 65 -13.49 -2.25 -8.13
C LEU A 65 -13.15 -2.80 -9.52
N GLY A 66 -11.99 -3.46 -9.68
CA GLY A 66 -11.57 -4.03 -10.96
C GLY A 66 -11.15 -2.99 -12.00
N VAL A 67 -10.80 -1.79 -11.56
CA VAL A 67 -10.36 -0.70 -12.45
C VAL A 67 -9.02 -1.09 -13.09
N PRO A 68 -8.88 -1.02 -14.42
CA PRO A 68 -7.61 -1.28 -15.08
C PRO A 68 -6.47 -0.37 -14.57
N ALA A 69 -5.28 -0.94 -14.40
CA ALA A 69 -4.12 -0.25 -13.81
C ALA A 69 -3.65 1.01 -14.58
N GLY A 70 -4.03 1.15 -15.84
CA GLY A 70 -3.70 2.30 -16.69
C GLY A 70 -4.69 3.45 -16.63
N THR A 71 -5.92 3.21 -16.16
CA THR A 71 -7.01 4.19 -16.21
C THR A 71 -6.76 5.33 -15.22
N LYS A 72 -6.95 6.58 -15.65
CA LYS A 72 -6.91 7.73 -14.74
C LYS A 72 -8.31 8.04 -14.24
N LEU A 73 -8.41 8.37 -12.95
CA LEU A 73 -9.69 8.67 -12.30
C LEU A 73 -9.62 10.01 -11.58
N PRO A 74 -10.69 10.82 -11.58
CA PRO A 74 -10.75 12.03 -10.78
C PRO A 74 -10.99 11.67 -9.31
N LEU A 75 -10.24 12.32 -8.44
CA LEU A 75 -10.35 12.21 -6.99
C LEU A 75 -10.98 13.49 -6.44
N THR A 76 -11.88 13.32 -5.49
CA THR A 76 -12.47 14.42 -4.73
C THR A 76 -12.22 14.20 -3.24
N LEU A 77 -11.57 15.16 -2.58
CA LEU A 77 -11.44 15.19 -1.13
C LEU A 77 -12.68 15.85 -0.55
N VAL A 78 -13.40 15.14 0.30
CA VAL A 78 -14.68 15.56 0.87
C VAL A 78 -14.47 16.14 2.26
N ASN A 79 -14.94 17.37 2.49
CA ASN A 79 -14.84 18.06 3.78
C ASN A 79 -13.40 18.10 4.34
N ALA A 80 -12.42 18.32 3.45
CA ALA A 80 -11.02 18.40 3.83
C ALA A 80 -10.74 19.75 4.53
N GLY A 81 -10.09 19.72 5.69
CA GLY A 81 -9.58 20.93 6.32
C GLY A 81 -8.41 21.52 5.53
N ALA A 82 -8.14 22.83 5.71
CA ALA A 82 -7.11 23.56 4.97
C ALA A 82 -5.71 22.93 5.02
N GLU A 83 -5.37 22.22 6.11
CA GLU A 83 -4.10 21.49 6.21
C GLU A 83 -4.03 20.32 5.21
N ILE A 84 -5.11 19.52 5.12
CA ILE A 84 -5.21 18.39 4.21
C ILE A 84 -5.20 18.89 2.76
N GLU A 85 -5.90 19.98 2.47
CA GLU A 85 -5.90 20.60 1.15
C GLU A 85 -4.48 21.02 0.74
N ASN A 86 -3.77 21.73 1.62
CA ASN A 86 -2.41 22.17 1.35
C ASN A 86 -1.45 20.99 1.16
N ARG A 87 -1.59 19.93 1.97
CA ARG A 87 -0.81 18.70 1.84
C ARG A 87 -1.08 18.01 0.50
N ALA A 88 -2.34 17.88 0.10
CA ALA A 88 -2.72 17.29 -1.17
C ALA A 88 -2.18 18.06 -2.37
N MET A 89 -2.19 19.40 -2.31
CA MET A 89 -1.63 20.26 -3.35
C MET A 89 -0.10 20.22 -3.38
N THR A 90 0.55 20.15 -2.22
CA THR A 90 2.01 20.01 -2.13
C THR A 90 2.52 18.74 -2.81
N HIS A 91 1.75 17.63 -2.69
CA HIS A 91 2.11 16.32 -3.25
C HIS A 91 1.29 15.91 -4.48
N GLU A 92 0.63 16.87 -5.14
CA GLU A 92 -0.33 16.60 -6.21
C GLU A 92 0.27 15.72 -7.32
N ASP A 93 1.46 16.06 -7.81
CA ASP A 93 2.14 15.33 -8.88
C ASP A 93 2.42 13.86 -8.49
N VAL A 94 2.82 13.64 -7.24
CA VAL A 94 3.12 12.30 -6.71
C VAL A 94 1.83 11.49 -6.60
N LEU A 95 0.78 12.07 -6.04
CA LEU A 95 -0.55 11.46 -5.93
C LEU A 95 -1.11 11.12 -7.31
N LYS A 96 -1.15 12.08 -8.24
CA LYS A 96 -1.60 11.88 -9.63
C LYS A 96 -0.84 10.76 -10.32
N ARG A 97 0.48 10.74 -10.19
CA ARG A 97 1.32 9.74 -10.87
C ARG A 97 1.16 8.35 -10.27
N LEU A 98 1.22 8.23 -8.95
CA LEU A 98 1.30 6.94 -8.25
C LEU A 98 -0.06 6.33 -8.00
N ALA A 99 -1.09 7.12 -7.68
CA ALA A 99 -2.47 6.64 -7.56
C ALA A 99 -3.25 6.67 -8.89
N ARG A 100 -2.60 7.10 -9.99
CA ARG A 100 -3.16 7.15 -11.35
C ARG A 100 -4.44 8.01 -11.37
N LEU A 101 -4.30 9.26 -10.91
CA LEU A 101 -5.40 10.22 -10.89
C LEU A 101 -5.33 11.14 -12.11
N GLU A 102 -6.49 11.60 -12.54
CA GLU A 102 -6.62 12.65 -13.54
C GLU A 102 -6.45 14.02 -12.89
N ASP A 103 -7.32 14.30 -11.90
CA ASP A 103 -7.34 15.53 -11.12
C ASP A 103 -7.69 15.26 -9.65
N ILE A 104 -7.32 16.20 -8.79
CA ILE A 104 -7.66 16.22 -7.36
C ILE A 104 -8.47 17.49 -7.12
N SER A 105 -9.69 17.32 -6.64
CA SER A 105 -10.63 18.41 -6.34
C SER A 105 -11.07 18.35 -4.88
N MET A 106 -11.59 19.45 -4.36
CA MET A 106 -12.09 19.56 -2.98
C MET A 106 -13.55 20.03 -3.01
N THR A 107 -14.41 19.37 -2.25
CA THR A 107 -15.83 19.72 -2.15
C THR A 107 -16.40 19.34 -0.79
N ASP A 108 -17.49 19.98 -0.37
CA ASP A 108 -18.18 19.59 0.86
C ASP A 108 -19.09 18.35 0.69
N THR A 109 -19.40 17.99 -0.56
CA THR A 109 -20.36 16.93 -0.90
C THR A 109 -19.72 15.83 -1.72
N THR A 110 -20.07 14.57 -1.44
CA THR A 110 -19.62 13.44 -2.26
C THR A 110 -20.26 13.49 -3.64
N PRO A 111 -19.50 13.36 -4.75
CA PRO A 111 -20.05 13.26 -6.10
C PRO A 111 -20.92 12.01 -6.27
N ASP A 112 -21.98 12.11 -7.08
CA ASP A 112 -22.84 10.97 -7.40
C ASP A 112 -22.06 9.87 -8.15
N GLY A 113 -22.22 8.62 -7.73
CA GLY A 113 -21.54 7.48 -8.35
C GLY A 113 -20.04 7.38 -8.04
N ALA A 114 -19.54 8.20 -7.11
CA ALA A 114 -18.20 8.02 -6.55
C ALA A 114 -18.20 6.95 -5.45
N VAL A 115 -17.10 6.21 -5.36
CA VAL A 115 -16.84 5.30 -4.25
C VAL A 115 -15.99 6.01 -3.22
N THR A 116 -16.43 5.99 -1.97
CA THR A 116 -15.79 6.69 -0.86
C THR A 116 -14.89 5.78 -0.06
N ALA A 117 -13.75 6.33 0.37
CA ALA A 117 -12.82 5.71 1.30
C ALA A 117 -12.41 6.73 2.35
N VAL A 118 -12.20 6.27 3.58
CA VAL A 118 -11.71 7.11 4.69
C VAL A 118 -10.25 6.75 4.91
N ILE A 119 -9.37 7.75 4.75
CA ILE A 119 -7.93 7.59 4.83
C ILE A 119 -7.44 8.51 5.95
N GLY A 120 -7.19 7.95 7.13
CA GLY A 120 -6.98 8.73 8.35
C GLY A 120 -8.20 9.61 8.64
N GLU A 121 -8.00 10.94 8.65
CA GLU A 121 -9.07 11.93 8.85
C GLU A 121 -9.63 12.49 7.52
N THR A 122 -9.19 11.97 6.38
CA THR A 122 -9.60 12.47 5.05
C THR A 122 -10.62 11.54 4.41
N MET A 123 -11.81 12.07 4.10
CA MET A 123 -12.77 11.37 3.25
C MET A 123 -12.41 11.61 1.78
N SER A 124 -12.16 10.54 1.05
CA SER A 124 -11.77 10.55 -0.36
C SER A 124 -12.85 9.89 -1.20
N ALA A 125 -13.28 10.54 -2.28
CA ALA A 125 -14.29 10.05 -3.20
C ALA A 125 -13.68 9.86 -4.59
N LEU A 126 -13.63 8.62 -5.06
CA LEU A 126 -13.09 8.24 -6.35
C LEU A 126 -14.23 8.05 -7.35
N SER A 127 -14.29 8.87 -8.40
CA SER A 127 -15.38 8.77 -9.37
C SER A 127 -15.10 7.64 -10.35
N VAL A 128 -15.90 6.58 -10.29
CA VAL A 128 -15.74 5.35 -11.08
C VAL A 128 -16.94 5.01 -11.96
N ALA A 129 -18.01 5.82 -11.88
CA ALA A 129 -19.31 5.56 -12.49
C ALA A 129 -19.25 5.27 -14.00
N ASP A 130 -18.35 5.94 -14.74
CA ASP A 130 -18.26 5.79 -16.19
C ASP A 130 -17.36 4.62 -16.64
N ILE A 131 -16.69 3.95 -15.71
CA ILE A 131 -15.58 3.03 -16.00
C ILE A 131 -15.84 1.62 -15.45
N VAL A 132 -16.56 1.50 -14.35
CA VAL A 132 -16.75 0.23 -13.65
C VAL A 132 -18.17 -0.31 -13.88
N ASP A 133 -18.25 -1.53 -14.42
CA ASP A 133 -19.47 -2.33 -14.38
C ASP A 133 -19.62 -2.93 -12.98
N ILE A 134 -20.54 -2.36 -12.18
CA ILE A 134 -20.80 -2.79 -10.80
C ILE A 134 -21.29 -4.25 -10.75
N ASP A 135 -22.03 -4.71 -11.77
CA ASP A 135 -22.52 -6.09 -11.81
C ASP A 135 -21.37 -7.08 -12.10
N GLU A 136 -20.39 -6.69 -12.93
CA GLU A 136 -19.19 -7.48 -13.14
C GLU A 136 -18.31 -7.51 -11.89
N ALA A 137 -18.10 -6.36 -11.25
CA ALA A 137 -17.36 -6.27 -9.99
C ALA A 137 -17.99 -7.16 -8.90
N ARG A 138 -19.32 -7.12 -8.77
CA ARG A 138 -20.07 -7.97 -7.84
C ARG A 138 -19.87 -9.45 -8.12
N LYS A 139 -20.02 -9.89 -9.39
CA LYS A 139 -19.82 -11.30 -9.77
C LYS A 139 -18.41 -11.79 -9.48
N ARG A 140 -17.41 -10.94 -9.65
CA ARG A 140 -16.02 -11.28 -9.32
C ARG A 140 -15.85 -11.49 -7.81
N LEU A 141 -16.33 -10.55 -7.00
CA LEU A 141 -16.30 -10.65 -5.54
C LEU A 141 -17.06 -11.88 -5.03
N ASP A 142 -18.25 -12.17 -5.59
CA ASP A 142 -19.02 -13.37 -5.26
C ASP A 142 -18.25 -14.67 -5.57
N LYS A 143 -17.46 -14.67 -6.65
CA LYS A 143 -16.61 -15.82 -7.02
C LYS A 143 -15.42 -15.98 -6.07
N GLU A 144 -14.81 -14.88 -5.65
CA GLU A 144 -13.72 -14.87 -4.68
C GLU A 144 -14.20 -15.34 -3.30
N LEU A 145 -15.36 -14.85 -2.84
CA LEU A 145 -16.04 -15.34 -1.63
C LEU A 145 -16.30 -16.85 -1.71
N ALA A 146 -16.88 -17.33 -2.81
CA ALA A 146 -17.16 -18.75 -2.98
C ALA A 146 -15.89 -19.63 -3.03
N GLN A 147 -14.75 -19.06 -3.43
CA GLN A 147 -13.46 -19.76 -3.38
C GLN A 147 -12.89 -19.77 -1.95
N LEU A 148 -12.95 -18.64 -1.26
CA LEU A 148 -12.51 -18.51 0.12
C LEU A 148 -13.31 -19.44 1.05
N ASP A 149 -14.63 -19.51 0.89
CA ASP A 149 -15.49 -20.44 1.63
C ASP A 149 -15.07 -21.92 1.44
N LYS A 150 -14.68 -22.29 0.22
CA LYS A 150 -14.19 -23.65 -0.07
C LYS A 150 -12.85 -23.91 0.60
N ASP A 151 -11.95 -22.93 0.61
CA ASP A 151 -10.63 -23.03 1.22
C ASP A 151 -10.72 -23.11 2.75
N ILE A 152 -11.60 -22.30 3.36
CA ILE A 152 -11.97 -22.41 4.79
C ILE A 152 -12.50 -23.82 5.08
N THR A 153 -13.55 -24.25 4.37
CA THR A 153 -14.19 -25.56 4.61
C THR A 153 -13.21 -26.73 4.44
N SER A 154 -12.30 -26.64 3.46
CA SER A 154 -11.28 -27.65 3.20
C SER A 154 -10.25 -27.71 4.34
N THR A 155 -9.86 -26.55 4.87
CA THR A 155 -8.88 -26.41 5.95
C THR A 155 -9.47 -26.86 7.29
N GLU A 156 -10.71 -26.49 7.59
CA GLU A 156 -11.47 -26.98 8.75
C GLU A 156 -11.62 -28.51 8.74
N LYS A 157 -11.88 -29.11 7.56
CA LYS A 157 -11.94 -30.57 7.41
C LYS A 157 -10.59 -31.25 7.66
N LYS A 158 -9.47 -30.62 7.29
CA LYS A 158 -8.14 -31.15 7.60
C LYS A 158 -7.86 -31.08 9.10
N LEU A 159 -8.20 -29.96 9.75
CA LEU A 159 -7.99 -29.76 11.19
C LEU A 159 -8.94 -30.58 12.07
N SER A 160 -10.14 -30.92 11.61
CA SER A 160 -11.07 -31.81 12.34
C SER A 160 -10.68 -33.29 12.25
N ASN A 161 -9.76 -33.66 11.36
CA ASN A 161 -9.27 -35.04 11.25
C ASN A 161 -8.19 -35.32 12.30
N GLU A 162 -8.55 -36.05 13.35
CA GLU A 162 -7.62 -36.44 14.44
C GLU A 162 -6.34 -37.13 13.94
N LYS A 163 -6.41 -37.89 12.83
CA LYS A 163 -5.22 -38.52 12.24
C LYS A 163 -4.27 -37.52 11.59
N PHE A 164 -4.78 -36.40 11.11
CA PHE A 164 -3.97 -35.32 10.54
C PHE A 164 -3.32 -34.52 11.67
N VAL A 165 -4.09 -34.09 12.66
CA VAL A 165 -3.59 -33.33 13.82
C VAL A 165 -2.54 -34.10 14.62
N SER A 166 -2.69 -35.43 14.75
CA SER A 166 -1.74 -36.27 15.49
C SER A 166 -0.49 -36.69 14.71
N ARG A 167 -0.51 -36.60 13.38
CA ARG A 167 0.61 -37.07 12.52
C ARG A 167 1.33 -35.96 11.77
N ALA A 168 0.70 -34.81 11.58
CA ALA A 168 1.32 -33.68 10.92
C ALA A 168 2.30 -32.97 11.88
N PRO A 169 3.38 -32.37 11.35
CA PRO A 169 4.24 -31.46 12.11
C PRO A 169 3.43 -30.34 12.76
N ALA A 170 3.76 -29.99 14.00
CA ALA A 170 3.03 -28.97 14.78
C ALA A 170 3.00 -27.60 14.07
N GLU A 171 4.08 -27.22 13.38
CA GLU A 171 4.18 -26.00 12.58
C GLU A 171 3.10 -25.92 11.49
N ILE A 172 2.82 -27.05 10.80
CA ILE A 172 1.81 -27.11 9.75
C ILE A 172 0.40 -27.03 10.35
N VAL A 173 0.16 -27.64 11.51
CA VAL A 173 -1.15 -27.56 12.17
C VAL A 173 -1.44 -26.13 12.63
N GLU A 174 -0.43 -25.43 13.15
CA GLU A 174 -0.57 -24.05 13.61
C GLU A 174 -0.75 -23.07 12.44
N GLU A 175 0.03 -23.21 11.36
CA GLU A 175 -0.14 -22.40 10.14
C GLU A 175 -1.57 -22.53 9.58
N ASN A 176 -2.15 -23.73 9.57
CA ASN A 176 -3.53 -23.92 9.10
C ASN A 176 -4.58 -23.32 10.05
N ARG A 177 -4.28 -23.22 11.35
CA ARG A 177 -5.16 -22.54 12.31
C ARG A 177 -5.09 -21.02 12.16
N GLU A 178 -3.89 -20.47 12.05
CA GLU A 178 -3.67 -19.05 11.77
C GLU A 178 -4.38 -18.63 10.48
N ARG A 179 -4.28 -19.42 9.41
CA ARG A 179 -4.98 -19.15 8.15
C ARG A 179 -6.50 -19.09 8.29
N ILE A 180 -7.11 -19.94 9.14
CA ILE A 180 -8.56 -19.85 9.39
C ILE A 180 -8.90 -18.58 10.15
N VAL A 181 -8.11 -18.22 11.16
CA VAL A 181 -8.30 -16.98 11.92
C VAL A 181 -8.21 -15.78 10.99
N ASP A 182 -7.20 -15.72 10.13
CA ASP A 182 -7.01 -14.63 9.16
C ASP A 182 -8.14 -14.56 8.13
N TRP A 183 -8.73 -15.68 7.72
CA TRP A 183 -9.86 -15.69 6.78
C TRP A 183 -11.22 -15.40 7.41
N THR A 184 -11.33 -15.46 8.74
CA THR A 184 -12.59 -15.26 9.48
C THR A 184 -12.62 -14.00 10.34
N ALA A 185 -11.50 -13.28 10.43
CA ALA A 185 -11.37 -11.97 11.07
C ALA A 185 -11.90 -10.83 10.18
#